data_AF-A0A821YPI4-F1
#
_entry.id   AF-A0A821YPI4-F1
#
_cell.length_a   1.000
_cell.length_b   1.000
_cell.length_c   1.000
_cell.angle_alpha   90.00
_cell.angle_beta   90.00
_cell.angle_gamma   90.00
#
_symmetry.space_group_name_H-M   'P 1'
#
loop_
_entity.id
_entity.type
_entity.pdbx_description
1 polymer ?
#
loop_
_entity_poly.entity_id
_entity_poly.type
_entity_poly.pdbx_seq_one_letter_code
_entity_poly.pdbx_strand_id
1 'polypeptide(L)'
;VQCEVLFIEVNNRETIIHLVKHMIKLRVLYICYDDGMNWENLKMKTAAQYDECYKTARQMIDQLVQWLKDHLPSTYLVINDPHYSSNVISIWI
;
A
#
# COMPACT_ATOMS: atom_id res chain seq x y z
N VAL A 1 14.72 18.45 -2.44
CA VAL A 1 14.00 17.98 -1.23
C VAL A 1 14.73 16.77 -0.69
N GLN A 2 15.16 16.77 0.58
CA GLN A 2 15.74 15.60 1.23
C GLN A 2 14.62 14.97 2.07
N CYS A 3 13.89 14.03 1.49
CA CYS A 3 12.79 13.34 2.16
C CYS A 3 13.28 11.94 2.55
N GLU A 4 13.32 11.64 3.84
CA GLU A 4 13.69 10.31 4.35
C GLU A 4 12.46 9.43 4.62
N VAL A 5 11.30 10.04 4.88
CA VAL A 5 10.04 9.35 5.13
C VAL A 5 8.96 10.01 4.28
N LEU A 6 8.34 9.24 3.38
CA LEU A 6 7.27 9.72 2.52
C LEU A 6 5.99 8.93 2.82
N PHE A 7 4.90 9.66 3.07
CA PHE A 7 3.56 9.10 3.07
C PHE A 7 2.86 9.56 1.79
N ILE A 8 2.34 8.61 1.01
CA ILE A 8 1.69 8.91 -0.26
C ILE A 8 0.48 8.01 -0.50
N GLU A 9 -0.55 8.59 -1.11
CA GLU A 9 -1.65 7.86 -1.69
C GLU A 9 -1.38 7.64 -3.18
N VAL A 10 -1.44 6.38 -3.62
CA VAL A 10 -1.23 6.02 -5.03
C VAL A 10 -2.26 4.97 -5.44
N ASN A 11 -2.68 5.05 -6.69
CA ASN A 11 -3.55 4.07 -7.33
C ASN A 11 -2.81 3.26 -8.41
N ASN A 12 -1.49 3.44 -8.52
CA ASN A 12 -0.68 2.82 -9.55
C ASN A 12 0.66 2.24 -9.06
N ARG A 13 0.97 1.02 -9.50
CA ARG A 13 2.16 0.26 -9.10
C ARG A 13 3.45 0.85 -9.67
N GLU A 14 3.45 1.38 -10.90
CA GLU A 14 4.66 1.97 -11.48
C GLU A 14 5.12 3.22 -10.73
N THR A 15 4.18 3.99 -10.16
CA THR A 15 4.51 5.16 -9.33
C THR A 15 5.32 4.75 -8.11
N ILE A 16 4.96 3.64 -7.46
CA ILE A 16 5.68 3.10 -6.30
C ILE A 16 7.14 2.78 -6.69
N ILE A 17 7.33 2.03 -7.77
CA ILE A 17 8.67 1.66 -8.27
C ILE A 17 9.47 2.90 -8.65
N HIS A 18 8.84 3.87 -9.30
CA HIS A 18 9.50 5.12 -9.68
C HIS A 18 9.99 5.88 -8.44
N LEU A 19 9.16 6.01 -7.40
CA LEU A 19 9.55 6.68 -6.15
C LEU A 19 10.71 5.98 -5.46
N VAL A 20 10.62 4.67 -5.28
CA VAL A 20 11.68 3.86 -4.65
C VAL A 20 13.01 3.98 -5.41
N LYS A 21 12.99 3.99 -6.75
CA LYS A 21 14.21 4.07 -7.56
C LYS A 21 14.85 5.46 -7.62
N HIS A 22 14.06 6.52 -7.60
CA HIS A 22 14.58 7.87 -7.87
C HIS A 22 14.74 8.72 -6.60
N MET A 23 14.06 8.37 -5.50
CA MET A 23 14.21 9.06 -4.22
C MET A 23 15.35 8.44 -3.41
N ILE A 24 16.59 8.67 -3.83
CA ILE A 24 17.82 8.08 -3.26
C ILE A 24 18.07 8.34 -1.76
N LYS A 25 17.31 9.25 -1.13
CA LYS A 25 17.40 9.54 0.31
C LYS A 25 16.24 8.95 1.12
N LEU A 26 15.29 8.31 0.44
CA LEU A 26 14.13 7.72 1.07
C LEU A 26 14.57 6.48 1.85
N ARG A 27 14.22 6.43 3.13
CA ARG A 27 14.42 5.27 4.00
C ARG A 27 13.13 4.49 4.20
N VAL A 28 11.99 5.19 4.23
CA VAL A 28 10.67 4.58 4.41
C VAL A 28 9.66 5.23 3.48
N LEU A 29 8.92 4.38 2.76
CA LEU A 29 7.77 4.77 1.96
C LEU A 29 6.51 4.11 2.54
N TYR A 30 5.60 4.94 3.06
CA TYR A 30 4.25 4.53 3.45
C TYR A 30 3.29 4.81 2.29
N ILE A 31 2.60 3.76 1.87
CA ILE A 31 1.74 3.77 0.69
C ILE A 31 0.32 3.46 1.16
N CYS A 32 -0.56 4.45 1.07
CA CYS A 32 -1.99 4.19 1.08
C CYS A 32 -2.37 3.82 -0.35
N TYR A 33 -2.65 2.54 -0.59
CA TYR A 33 -3.02 2.10 -1.93
C TYR A 33 -4.53 2.28 -2.11
N ASP A 34 -4.91 3.22 -2.98
CA ASP A 34 -6.31 3.37 -3.40
C ASP A 34 -6.61 2.28 -4.42
N ASP A 35 -7.37 1.28 -3.99
CA ASP A 35 -7.85 0.19 -4.83
C ASP A 35 -9.12 0.57 -5.63
N GLY A 36 -9.58 1.82 -5.52
CA GLY A 36 -10.80 2.31 -6.13
C GLY A 36 -12.06 1.82 -5.41
N MET A 37 -11.94 1.19 -4.24
CA MET A 37 -13.12 0.90 -3.43
C MET A 37 -13.69 2.21 -2.90
N ASN A 38 -14.93 2.49 -3.28
CA ASN A 38 -15.69 3.58 -2.69
C ASN A 38 -16.09 3.19 -1.25
N TRP A 39 -15.20 3.51 -0.29
CA TRP A 39 -15.42 3.23 1.13
C TRP A 39 -16.61 4.01 1.71
N GLU A 40 -17.06 5.10 1.07
CA GLU A 40 -18.24 5.85 1.52
C GLU A 40 -19.55 5.06 1.31
N ASN A 41 -19.59 4.21 0.28
CA ASN A 41 -20.72 3.31 0.03
C ASN A 41 -20.82 2.16 1.04
N LEU A 42 -19.81 1.94 1.90
CA LEU A 42 -19.86 0.91 2.96
C LEU A 42 -20.80 1.29 4.10
N LYS A 43 -21.11 2.58 4.30
CA LYS A 43 -22.05 3.02 5.35
C LYS A 43 -23.47 2.50 5.15
N MET A 44 -23.81 2.03 3.94
CA MET A 44 -25.12 1.48 3.59
C MET A 44 -25.12 -0.04 3.43
N LYS A 45 -23.99 -0.71 3.70
CA LYS A 45 -23.83 -2.17 3.55
C LYS A 45 -24.11 -2.91 4.87
N THR A 46 -24.64 -4.12 4.76
CA THR A 46 -24.80 -5.03 5.91
C THR A 46 -23.43 -5.49 6.42
N ALA A 47 -23.35 -5.98 7.66
CA ALA A 47 -22.10 -6.48 8.25
C ALA A 47 -21.41 -7.57 7.40
N ALA A 48 -22.19 -8.43 6.74
CA ALA A 48 -21.66 -9.46 5.85
C ALA A 48 -21.00 -8.87 4.59
N GLN A 49 -21.62 -7.85 3.99
CA GLN A 49 -21.08 -7.15 2.82
C GLN A 49 -19.83 -6.34 3.18
N TYR A 50 -19.77 -5.80 4.40
CA TYR A 50 -18.56 -5.15 4.90
C TYR A 50 -17.41 -6.14 5.04
N ASP A 51 -17.65 -7.30 5.65
CA ASP A 51 -16.64 -8.36 5.81
C ASP A 51 -16.11 -8.87 4.45
N GLU A 52 -17.00 -9.03 3.46
CA GLU A 52 -16.60 -9.40 2.11
C GLU A 52 -15.71 -8.33 1.45
N CYS A 53 -16.11 -7.06 1.50
CA CYS A 53 -15.28 -5.96 0.96
C CYS A 53 -13.92 -5.87 1.66
N TYR A 54 -13.89 -6.03 2.98
CA TYR A 54 -12.64 -6.04 3.75
C TYR A 54 -11.72 -7.19 3.33
N LYS A 55 -12.25 -8.41 3.14
CA LYS A 55 -11.48 -9.55 2.64
C LYS A 55 -10.91 -9.31 1.25
N THR A 56 -11.70 -8.73 0.35
CA THR A 56 -11.24 -8.38 -1.00
C THR A 56 -10.11 -7.36 -0.96
N ALA A 57 -10.28 -6.26 -0.22
CA ALA A 57 -9.24 -5.24 -0.07
C ALA A 57 -7.95 -5.85 0.51
N ARG A 58 -8.08 -6.71 1.52
CA ARG A 58 -6.93 -7.40 2.12
C ARG A 58 -6.18 -8.27 1.12
N GLN A 59 -6.90 -9.06 0.32
CA GLN A 59 -6.30 -9.89 -0.73
C GLN A 59 -5.56 -9.05 -1.77
N MET A 60 -6.10 -7.89 -2.16
CA MET A 60 -5.45 -6.99 -3.10
C MET A 60 -4.15 -6.42 -2.54
N ILE A 61 -4.14 -6.02 -1.27
CA ILE A 61 -2.92 -5.55 -0.60
C ILE A 61 -1.88 -6.68 -0.51
N ASP A 62 -2.28 -7.89 -0.13
CA ASP A 62 -1.36 -9.02 -0.04
C ASP A 62 -0.76 -9.36 -1.42
N GLN A 63 -1.55 -9.29 -2.50
CA GLN A 63 -1.05 -9.42 -3.88
C GLN A 63 -0.07 -8.31 -4.26
N LEU A 64 -0.35 -7.06 -3.86
CA LEU A 64 0.54 -5.94 -4.13
C LEU A 64 1.87 -6.08 -3.36
N VAL A 65 1.82 -6.49 -2.08
CA VAL A 65 3.02 -6.77 -1.29
C VAL A 65 3.86 -7.85 -1.94
N GLN A 66 3.25 -8.95 -2.40
CA GLN A 66 3.97 -10.01 -3.09
C GLN A 66 4.58 -9.50 -4.40
N TRP A 67 3.80 -8.77 -5.21
CA TRP A 67 4.29 -8.17 -6.44
C TRP A 67 5.49 -7.25 -6.19
N LEU A 68 5.44 -6.41 -5.15
CA LEU A 68 6.55 -5.52 -4.78
C LEU A 68 7.79 -6.31 -4.36
N LYS A 69 7.64 -7.40 -3.60
CA LYS A 69 8.76 -8.29 -3.24
C LYS A 69 9.42 -8.92 -4.46
N ASP A 70 8.65 -9.21 -5.51
CA ASP A 70 9.16 -9.78 -6.76
C ASP A 70 9.88 -8.74 -7.64
N HIS A 71 9.59 -7.44 -7.47
CA HIS A 71 10.09 -6.36 -8.34
C HIS A 71 11.10 -5.43 -7.66
N LEU A 72 11.27 -5.53 -6.34
CA LEU A 72 12.21 -4.74 -5.56
C LEU A 72 13.41 -5.59 -5.09
N PRO A 73 14.57 -4.97 -4.85
CA PRO A 73 15.70 -5.64 -4.22
C PRO A 73 15.30 -6.33 -2.91
N SER A 74 15.86 -7.52 -2.66
CA SER A 74 15.61 -8.29 -1.42
C SER A 74 16.12 -7.61 -0.15
N THR A 75 16.93 -6.55 -0.29
CA THR A 75 17.36 -5.69 0.82
C THR A 75 16.22 -4.82 1.35
N TYR A 76 15.16 -4.61 0.57
CA TYR A 76 14.03 -3.79 0.99
C TYR A 76 13.02 -4.62 1.77
N LEU A 77 12.57 -4.10 2.91
CA LEU A 77 11.52 -4.73 3.69
C LEU A 77 10.16 -4.20 3.23
N VAL A 78 9.36 -5.08 2.62
CA VAL A 78 7.99 -4.77 2.19
C VAL A 78 6.99 -5.49 3.10
N ILE A 79 6.17 -4.71 3.80
CA ILE A 79 5.15 -5.23 4.72
C ILE A 79 3.82 -4.51 4.55
N ASN A 80 2.73 -5.23 4.78
CA ASN A 80 1.43 -4.62 5.07
C ASN A 80 1.46 -4.14 6.52
N ASP A 81 1.25 -2.85 6.75
CA ASP A 81 1.35 -2.21 8.06
C ASP A 81 -0.05 -1.85 8.58
N PRO A 82 -0.66 -2.74 9.38
CA PRO A 82 -2.02 -2.53 9.88
C PRO A 82 -2.11 -1.42 10.94
N HIS A 83 -0.99 -0.86 11.42
CA HIS A 83 -1.01 0.16 12.46
C HIS A 83 -1.58 1.50 11.99
N TYR A 84 -1.49 1.80 10.70
CA TYR A 84 -2.01 3.06 10.12
C TYR A 84 -3.40 2.89 9.52
N SER A 85 -3.62 1.82 8.76
CA SER A 85 -4.90 1.42 8.16
C SER A 85 -4.72 0.04 7.52
N SER A 86 -5.81 -0.70 7.29
CA SER A 86 -5.77 -2.02 6.64
C SER A 86 -5.17 -2.02 5.23
N ASN A 87 -5.04 -0.83 4.63
CA ASN A 87 -4.62 -0.63 3.23
C ASN A 87 -3.28 0.12 3.11
N VAL A 88 -2.49 0.15 4.19
CA VAL A 88 -1.17 0.79 4.18
C VAL A 88 -0.06 -0.25 4.00
N ILE A 89 0.82 0.00 3.04
CA ILE A 89 2.03 -0.77 2.80
C ILE A 89 3.23 0.08 3.21
N SER A 90 4.16 -0.52 3.94
CA SER A 90 5.43 0.10 4.31
C SER A 90 6.57 -0.58 3.56
N ILE A 91 7.38 0.24 2.87
CA ILE A 91 8.62 -0.20 2.21
C ILE A 91 9.80 0.48 2.91
N TRP A 92 10.68 -0.31 3.51
CA TRP A 92 11.94 0.17 4.08
C TRP A 92 13.07 -0.08 3.10
N ILE A 93 13.84 0.96 2.79
CA ILE A 93 14.85 1.05 1.72
C ILE A 93 16.25 1.11 2.32
#